data_AF-A0A497N5C4-F1
#
_entry.id   AF-A0A497N5C4-F1
#
_cell.length_a   1.000
_cell.length_b   1.000
_cell.length_c   1.000
_cell.angle_alpha   90.00
_cell.angle_beta   90.00
_cell.angle_gamma   90.00
#
_symmetry.space_group_name_H-M   'P 1'
#
loop_
_entity.id
_entity.type
_entity.pdbx_description
1 polymer ?
#
loop_
_entity_poly.entity_id
_entity_poly.type
_entity_poly.pdbx_seq_one_letter_code
_entity_poly.pdbx_strand_id
1 'polypeptide(L)'
;MEQADLIRQHYLKSWVKREIAEYSKGRWAALHCDKTDERGRKLLIRYFGRRRKPLKLETIEDVDLILKRFEAWKPRSFYATANLYGRLEREDDVASIDNISACTPTWDIDNRLEGWLATVEAAKEILKLLEEKGVKESVYVKFSGKGAHVQIHPYAVSPEVRSKYNPLDLAYATVEYVRSKLQPRFVEIAVKFKAEGLRVDNEIDPQRLFVCPLSVHRELEMVAVCLEPERLDDFNPLEDARLGGPLRHWEGWRRHRVGEADRLALEAYRLLGGYPGTYGRPRRRKHPPLESQIWRFLRKLEGGEG
;
A
#
# COMPACT_ATOMS: atom_id res chain seq x y z
N MET A 1 -29.22 12.62 -7.88
CA MET A 1 -28.79 12.51 -6.48
C MET A 1 -27.44 13.19 -6.36
N GLU A 2 -27.22 14.05 -5.37
CA GLU A 2 -25.92 14.73 -5.21
C GLU A 2 -24.83 13.69 -4.91
N GLN A 3 -23.61 13.86 -5.43
CA GLN A 3 -22.51 12.90 -5.23
C GLN A 3 -22.27 12.58 -3.74
N ALA A 4 -22.42 13.58 -2.87
CA ALA A 4 -22.29 13.43 -1.42
C ALA A 4 -23.35 12.47 -0.83
N ASP A 5 -24.57 12.48 -1.35
CA ASP A 5 -25.64 11.58 -0.88
C ASP A 5 -25.35 10.13 -1.28
N LEU A 6 -24.83 9.89 -2.48
CA LEU A 6 -24.43 8.55 -2.93
C LEU A 6 -23.30 7.99 -2.06
N ILE A 7 -22.30 8.82 -1.73
CA ILE A 7 -21.21 8.43 -0.81
C ILE A 7 -21.76 8.07 0.57
N ARG A 8 -22.66 8.92 1.11
CA ARG A 8 -23.31 8.68 2.40
C ARG A 8 -24.09 7.36 2.37
N GLN A 9 -24.94 7.14 1.39
CA GLN A 9 -25.74 5.93 1.25
C GLN A 9 -24.87 4.68 1.11
N HIS A 10 -23.74 4.78 0.40
CA HIS A 10 -22.78 3.70 0.29
C HIS A 10 -22.21 3.29 1.66
N TYR A 11 -21.75 4.26 2.45
CA TYR A 11 -21.18 3.99 3.77
C TYR A 11 -22.21 3.63 4.86
N LEU A 12 -23.50 3.85 4.64
CA LEU A 12 -24.56 3.38 5.55
C LEU A 12 -24.71 1.85 5.52
N LYS A 13 -24.27 1.17 4.44
CA LYS A 13 -24.37 -0.28 4.30
C LYS A 13 -23.48 -0.98 5.32
N SER A 14 -24.05 -1.88 6.12
CA SER A 14 -23.34 -2.60 7.18
C SER A 14 -22.16 -3.43 6.66
N TRP A 15 -22.32 -4.10 5.51
CA TRP A 15 -21.27 -4.88 4.87
C TRP A 15 -20.09 -4.01 4.40
N VAL A 16 -20.35 -2.79 3.92
CA VAL A 16 -19.30 -1.80 3.57
C VAL A 16 -18.48 -1.40 4.80
N LYS A 17 -19.17 -1.07 5.90
CA LYS A 17 -18.51 -0.69 7.15
C LYS A 17 -17.67 -1.84 7.72
N ARG A 18 -18.16 -3.07 7.62
CA ARG A 18 -17.44 -4.29 8.03
C ARG A 18 -16.13 -4.44 7.27
N GLU A 19 -16.15 -4.34 5.94
CA GLU A 19 -14.94 -4.44 5.11
C GLU A 19 -13.89 -3.39 5.50
N ILE A 20 -14.32 -2.13 5.69
CA ILE A 20 -13.43 -1.03 6.10
C ILE A 20 -12.83 -1.30 7.48
N ALA A 21 -13.64 -1.68 8.46
CA ALA A 21 -13.19 -1.95 9.82
C ALA A 21 -12.24 -3.14 9.90
N GLU A 22 -12.58 -4.26 9.25
CA GLU A 22 -11.76 -5.46 9.27
C GLU A 22 -10.43 -5.24 8.54
N TYR A 23 -10.44 -4.55 7.39
CA TYR A 23 -9.19 -4.17 6.72
C TYR A 23 -8.39 -3.18 7.57
N SER A 24 -9.02 -2.26 8.31
CA SER A 24 -8.30 -1.24 9.09
C SER A 24 -7.83 -1.73 10.46
N LYS A 25 -8.28 -2.91 10.90
CA LYS A 25 -7.95 -3.45 12.23
C LYS A 25 -6.44 -3.57 12.45
N GLY A 26 -5.95 -2.97 13.55
CA GLY A 26 -4.53 -2.93 13.89
C GLY A 26 -3.67 -2.04 13.00
N ARG A 27 -4.26 -1.35 12.02
CA ARG A 27 -3.57 -0.40 11.12
C ARG A 27 -3.85 1.03 11.56
N TRP A 28 -2.94 1.93 11.19
CA TRP A 28 -3.20 3.35 11.35
C TRP A 28 -4.08 3.82 10.18
N ALA A 29 -5.30 4.24 10.50
CA ALA A 29 -6.28 4.65 9.50
C ALA A 29 -6.17 6.15 9.17
N ALA A 30 -6.68 6.52 8.00
CA ALA A 30 -6.87 7.90 7.58
C ALA A 30 -8.24 8.08 6.92
N LEU A 31 -8.85 9.24 7.13
CA LEU A 31 -10.06 9.65 6.43
C LEU A 31 -9.78 10.89 5.60
N HIS A 32 -9.97 10.77 4.30
CA HIS A 32 -9.94 11.89 3.37
C HIS A 32 -11.35 12.44 3.18
N CYS A 33 -11.49 13.76 3.22
CA CYS A 33 -12.75 14.46 3.11
C CYS A 33 -12.79 15.40 1.90
N ASP A 34 -13.99 15.67 1.36
CA ASP A 34 -14.15 16.55 0.18
C ASP A 34 -14.09 18.03 0.52
N LYS A 35 -14.34 18.42 1.78
CA LYS A 35 -14.10 19.79 2.21
C LYS A 35 -12.60 20.09 2.15
N THR A 36 -12.27 21.29 1.69
CA THR A 36 -10.90 21.79 1.60
C THR A 36 -10.55 22.69 2.78
N ASP A 37 -9.26 22.79 3.09
CA ASP A 37 -8.73 23.84 3.95
C ASP A 37 -8.75 25.21 3.25
N GLU A 38 -8.31 26.26 3.97
CA GLU A 38 -8.21 27.64 3.47
C GLU A 38 -7.29 27.79 2.26
N ARG A 39 -6.43 26.79 1.98
CA ARG A 39 -5.50 26.74 0.86
C ARG A 39 -6.03 25.87 -0.29
N GLY A 40 -7.29 25.46 -0.25
CA GLY A 40 -7.92 24.61 -1.27
C GLY A 40 -7.48 23.16 -1.24
N ARG A 41 -6.76 22.71 -0.20
CA ARG A 41 -6.29 21.31 -0.10
C ARG A 41 -7.35 20.46 0.60
N LYS A 42 -7.65 19.29 0.04
CA LYS A 42 -8.56 18.33 0.67
C LYS A 42 -8.04 17.88 2.04
N LEU A 43 -8.95 17.75 3.00
CA LEU A 43 -8.61 17.41 4.37
C LEU A 43 -8.29 15.92 4.52
N LEU A 44 -7.13 15.59 5.10
CA LEU A 44 -6.75 14.23 5.46
C LEU A 44 -6.61 14.11 6.98
N ILE A 45 -7.52 13.36 7.59
CA ILE A 45 -7.59 13.14 9.03
C ILE A 45 -6.86 11.85 9.37
N ARG A 46 -5.80 11.95 10.16
CA ARG A 46 -5.05 10.77 10.65
C ARG A 46 -4.98 10.70 12.18
N TYR A 47 -5.40 11.76 12.87
CA TYR A 47 -5.25 11.90 14.31
C TYR A 47 -6.47 12.57 14.94
N PHE A 48 -6.70 12.29 16.22
CA PHE A 48 -7.74 12.90 17.04
C PHE A 48 -7.19 13.82 18.13
N GLY A 49 -7.85 14.97 18.25
CA GLY A 49 -7.72 15.88 19.39
C GLY A 49 -6.32 16.49 19.52
N ARG A 50 -6.15 17.26 20.60
CA ARG A 50 -4.87 17.94 20.88
C ARG A 50 -3.73 16.97 21.18
N ARG A 51 -4.05 15.78 21.70
CA ARG A 51 -3.07 14.71 21.99
C ARG A 51 -2.64 13.92 20.76
N ARG A 52 -3.16 14.25 19.57
CA ARG A 52 -2.83 13.60 18.29
C ARG A 52 -2.87 12.07 18.38
N LYS A 53 -3.96 11.54 18.94
CA LYS A 53 -4.18 10.08 19.04
C LYS A 53 -4.38 9.50 17.64
N PRO A 54 -3.64 8.48 17.20
CA PRO A 54 -3.83 7.86 15.88
C PRO A 54 -5.28 7.44 15.64
N LEU A 55 -5.78 7.68 14.43
CA LEU A 55 -7.10 7.22 13.99
C LEU A 55 -7.09 5.69 13.86
N LYS A 56 -8.05 5.05 14.51
CA LYS A 56 -8.28 3.59 14.47
C LYS A 56 -9.71 3.32 14.03
N LEU A 57 -9.88 2.26 13.25
CA LEU A 57 -11.17 1.75 12.80
C LEU A 57 -11.13 0.23 12.97
N GLU A 58 -11.57 -0.27 14.13
CA GLU A 58 -11.49 -1.71 14.46
C GLU A 58 -12.87 -2.39 14.39
N THR A 59 -13.94 -1.59 14.48
CA THR A 59 -15.33 -2.03 14.52
C THR A 59 -16.21 -1.23 13.56
N ILE A 60 -17.42 -1.72 13.28
CA ILE A 60 -18.42 -0.99 12.48
C ILE A 60 -18.82 0.31 13.19
N GLU A 61 -18.90 0.27 14.52
CA GLU A 61 -19.23 1.40 15.38
C GLU A 61 -18.18 2.50 15.30
N ASP A 62 -16.89 2.16 15.17
CA ASP A 62 -15.83 3.14 14.93
C ASP A 62 -16.05 3.87 13.60
N VAL A 63 -16.40 3.13 12.53
CA VAL A 63 -16.69 3.72 11.22
C VAL A 63 -17.88 4.67 11.30
N ASP A 64 -18.98 4.27 11.96
CA ASP A 64 -20.15 5.12 12.17
C ASP A 64 -19.81 6.38 12.99
N LEU A 65 -19.04 6.23 14.06
CA LEU A 65 -18.59 7.34 14.89
C LEU A 65 -17.77 8.35 14.08
N ILE A 66 -16.87 7.87 13.22
CA ILE A 66 -16.00 8.73 12.40
C ILE A 66 -16.79 9.44 11.31
N LEU A 67 -17.70 8.74 10.64
CA LEU A 67 -18.58 9.35 9.64
C LEU A 67 -19.43 10.46 10.26
N LYS A 68 -20.06 10.20 11.43
CA LYS A 68 -20.86 11.18 12.15
C LYS A 68 -20.02 12.36 12.64
N ARG A 69 -18.85 12.08 13.21
CA ARG A 69 -17.96 13.10 13.78
C ARG A 69 -17.44 14.08 12.72
N PHE A 70 -17.19 13.61 11.51
CA PHE A 70 -16.62 14.42 10.43
C PHE A 70 -17.62 14.73 9.30
N GLU A 71 -18.91 14.53 9.54
CA GLU A 71 -19.99 14.77 8.57
C GLU A 71 -19.90 16.17 7.93
N ALA A 72 -19.65 17.19 8.76
CA ALA A 72 -19.49 18.58 8.29
C ALA A 72 -18.30 18.81 7.34
N TRP A 73 -17.36 17.86 7.27
CA TRP A 73 -16.21 17.91 6.36
C TRP A 73 -16.43 17.06 5.11
N LYS A 74 -17.56 16.35 5.00
CA LYS A 74 -17.92 15.46 3.88
C LYS A 74 -16.89 14.30 3.73
N PRO A 75 -16.92 13.30 4.63
CA PRO A 75 -16.07 12.11 4.55
C PRO A 75 -16.19 11.42 3.19
N ARG A 76 -15.06 11.12 2.55
CA ARG A 76 -15.04 10.51 1.21
C ARG A 76 -14.31 9.19 1.16
N SER A 77 -13.07 9.13 1.60
CA SER A 77 -12.22 7.95 1.37
C SER A 77 -11.52 7.51 2.65
N PHE A 78 -11.67 6.23 2.97
CA PHE A 78 -10.95 5.56 4.04
C PHE A 78 -9.67 4.95 3.50
N TYR A 79 -8.59 5.15 4.25
CA TYR A 79 -7.30 4.54 3.99
C TYR A 79 -6.78 3.88 5.26
N ALA A 80 -5.89 2.90 5.09
CA ALA A 80 -5.13 2.32 6.17
C ALA A 80 -3.69 2.06 5.71
N THR A 81 -2.76 2.05 6.65
CA THR A 81 -1.36 1.75 6.38
C THR A 81 -1.14 0.30 5.90
N ALA A 82 -0.07 0.04 5.16
CA ALA A 82 0.36 -1.36 4.95
C ALA A 82 0.80 -2.04 6.26
N ASN A 83 1.26 -1.25 7.22
CA ASN A 83 1.74 -1.69 8.52
C ASN A 83 0.60 -1.94 9.51
N LEU A 84 0.73 -3.03 10.26
CA LEU A 84 -0.03 -3.32 11.47
C LEU A 84 0.89 -3.08 12.67
N TYR A 85 0.37 -2.43 13.69
CA TYR A 85 1.14 -1.96 14.83
C TYR A 85 0.77 -2.73 16.09
N GLY A 86 1.76 -2.98 16.96
CA GLY A 86 1.52 -3.60 18.26
C GLY A 86 0.73 -2.69 19.20
N ARG A 87 1.02 -1.38 19.16
CA ARG A 87 0.31 -0.32 19.89
C ARG A 87 -0.10 0.82 18.95
N LEU A 88 -1.25 1.45 19.17
CA LEU A 88 -1.75 2.60 18.41
C LEU A 88 -2.51 3.60 19.31
N GLU A 89 -1.82 4.19 20.27
CA GLU A 89 -2.42 5.10 21.26
C GLU A 89 -1.90 6.54 21.15
N ARG A 90 -0.68 6.72 20.65
CA ARG A 90 0.04 8.00 20.59
C ARG A 90 0.71 8.17 19.23
N GLU A 91 1.05 9.41 18.88
CA GLU A 91 1.71 9.73 17.62
C GLU A 91 3.05 8.99 17.43
N ASP A 92 3.83 8.82 18.50
CA ASP A 92 5.12 8.12 18.43
C ASP A 92 4.96 6.63 18.05
N ASP A 93 3.80 6.01 18.33
CA ASP A 93 3.55 4.61 18.01
C ASP A 93 3.59 4.36 16.50
N VAL A 94 3.18 5.32 15.68
CA VAL A 94 3.18 5.18 14.20
C VAL A 94 4.49 5.65 13.57
N ALA A 95 5.36 6.31 14.34
CA ALA A 95 6.70 6.71 13.93
C ALA A 95 7.76 5.64 14.24
N SER A 96 7.51 4.76 15.22
CA SER A 96 8.42 3.70 15.60
C SER A 96 8.30 2.47 14.69
N ILE A 97 9.39 2.17 13.96
CA ILE A 97 9.46 1.00 13.09
C ILE A 97 9.47 -0.31 13.90
N ASP A 98 9.99 -0.29 15.12
CA ASP A 98 9.99 -1.45 16.03
C ASP A 98 8.58 -1.81 16.53
N ASN A 99 7.64 -0.87 16.45
CA ASN A 99 6.24 -1.11 16.80
C ASN A 99 5.46 -1.78 15.65
N ILE A 100 6.06 -1.93 14.46
CA ILE A 100 5.44 -2.63 13.32
C ILE A 100 5.46 -4.13 13.61
N SER A 101 4.26 -4.68 13.86
CA SER A 101 4.06 -6.09 14.16
C SER A 101 3.92 -6.96 12.91
N ALA A 102 3.38 -6.40 11.82
CA ALA A 102 3.27 -7.03 10.51
C ALA A 102 3.19 -5.96 9.43
N CYS A 103 3.50 -6.30 8.18
CA CYS A 103 3.37 -5.41 7.05
C CYS A 103 2.75 -6.17 5.87
N THR A 104 1.95 -5.49 5.06
CA THR A 104 1.28 -6.04 3.87
C THR A 104 2.13 -5.74 2.63
N PRO A 105 2.91 -6.69 2.07
CA PRO A 105 3.59 -6.50 0.80
C PRO A 105 2.57 -6.10 -0.27
N THR A 106 2.82 -4.99 -0.96
CA THR A 106 1.89 -4.38 -1.92
C THR A 106 2.64 -3.89 -3.14
N TRP A 107 2.28 -4.39 -4.31
CA TRP A 107 2.68 -3.83 -5.61
C TRP A 107 1.61 -2.84 -6.06
N ASP A 108 1.99 -1.58 -6.26
CA ASP A 108 1.10 -0.54 -6.76
C ASP A 108 1.19 -0.50 -8.29
N ILE A 109 0.15 -1.00 -8.97
CA ILE A 109 0.05 -0.98 -10.42
C ILE A 109 -0.76 0.25 -10.80
N ASP A 110 -0.05 1.33 -11.12
CA ASP A 110 -0.62 2.56 -11.60
C ASP A 110 -0.86 2.52 -13.10
N ASN A 111 -2.03 2.99 -13.51
CA ASN A 111 -2.36 3.19 -14.91
C ASN A 111 -3.53 4.18 -15.04
N ARG A 112 -3.92 4.48 -16.28
CA ARG A 112 -5.22 5.09 -16.58
C ARG A 112 -6.31 4.01 -16.58
N LEU A 113 -7.55 4.42 -16.33
CA LEU A 113 -8.68 3.49 -16.26
C LEU A 113 -8.92 2.79 -17.60
N GLU A 114 -8.69 3.49 -18.71
CA GLU A 114 -8.79 2.95 -20.07
C GLU A 114 -7.72 1.87 -20.34
N GLY A 115 -6.63 1.88 -19.58
CA GLY A 115 -5.55 0.90 -19.61
C GLY A 115 -5.80 -0.32 -18.71
N TRP A 116 -7.04 -0.57 -18.29
CA TRP A 116 -7.35 -1.65 -17.34
C TRP A 116 -6.84 -3.03 -17.78
N LEU A 117 -6.96 -3.39 -19.07
CA LEU A 117 -6.47 -4.68 -19.57
C LEU A 117 -4.95 -4.85 -19.36
N ALA A 118 -4.17 -3.78 -19.56
CA ALA A 118 -2.73 -3.81 -19.28
C ALA A 118 -2.44 -3.95 -17.77
N THR A 119 -3.30 -3.35 -16.94
CA THR A 119 -3.23 -3.47 -15.47
C THR A 119 -3.49 -4.91 -15.02
N VAL A 120 -4.48 -5.57 -15.61
CA VAL A 120 -4.81 -6.98 -15.36
C VAL A 120 -3.65 -7.88 -15.79
N GLU A 121 -3.08 -7.66 -16.97
CA GLU A 121 -1.93 -8.44 -17.46
C GLU A 121 -0.71 -8.30 -16.53
N ALA A 122 -0.42 -7.09 -16.06
CA ALA A 122 0.67 -6.86 -15.10
C ALA A 122 0.39 -7.56 -13.74
N ALA A 123 -0.85 -7.50 -13.25
CA ALA A 123 -1.24 -8.20 -12.03
C ALA A 123 -1.08 -9.72 -12.17
N LYS A 124 -1.45 -10.29 -13.32
CA LYS A 124 -1.28 -11.72 -13.61
C LYS A 124 0.18 -12.17 -13.61
N GLU A 125 1.09 -11.39 -14.19
CA GLU A 125 2.53 -11.70 -14.13
C GLU A 125 3.06 -11.72 -12.69
N ILE A 126 2.59 -10.78 -11.84
CA ILE A 126 2.92 -10.79 -10.40
C ILE A 126 2.36 -12.04 -9.73
N LEU A 127 1.07 -12.33 -9.91
CA LEU A 127 0.41 -13.50 -9.33
C LEU A 127 1.12 -14.81 -9.74
N LYS A 128 1.49 -14.94 -11.01
CA LYS A 128 2.21 -16.09 -11.53
C LYS A 128 3.57 -16.27 -10.86
N LEU A 129 4.37 -15.20 -10.75
CA LEU A 129 5.67 -15.29 -10.07
C LEU A 129 5.51 -15.60 -8.57
N LEU A 130 4.46 -15.10 -7.93
CA LEU A 130 4.15 -15.43 -6.53
C LEU A 130 3.78 -16.92 -6.39
N GLU A 131 2.95 -17.46 -7.28
CA GLU A 131 2.58 -18.88 -7.30
C GLU A 131 3.81 -19.77 -7.54
N GLU A 132 4.69 -19.42 -8.49
CA GLU A 132 5.98 -20.09 -8.72
C GLU A 132 6.88 -20.08 -7.47
N LYS A 133 6.73 -19.06 -6.61
CA LYS A 133 7.41 -18.92 -5.32
C LYS A 133 6.67 -19.56 -4.16
N GLY A 134 5.54 -20.22 -4.42
CA GLY A 134 4.74 -20.94 -3.43
C GLY A 134 3.77 -20.07 -2.63
N VAL A 135 3.46 -18.86 -3.10
CA VAL A 135 2.51 -17.94 -2.46
C VAL A 135 1.27 -17.80 -3.34
N LYS A 136 0.20 -18.50 -2.95
CA LYS A 136 -1.07 -18.56 -3.70
C LYS A 136 -2.28 -18.24 -2.83
N GLU A 137 -2.39 -18.84 -1.65
CA GLU A 137 -3.58 -18.75 -0.80
C GLU A 137 -3.73 -17.39 -0.12
N SER A 138 -2.60 -16.72 0.17
CA SER A 138 -2.56 -15.44 0.87
C SER A 138 -2.47 -14.22 -0.03
N VAL A 139 -2.76 -14.33 -1.33
CA VAL A 139 -2.64 -13.24 -2.29
C VAL A 139 -4.00 -12.78 -2.78
N TYR A 140 -4.18 -11.47 -2.95
CA TYR A 140 -5.37 -10.90 -3.54
C TYR A 140 -5.05 -9.66 -4.36
N VAL A 141 -5.96 -9.30 -5.26
CA VAL A 141 -5.88 -8.07 -6.04
C VAL A 141 -6.94 -7.11 -5.56
N LYS A 142 -6.64 -5.83 -5.49
CA LYS A 142 -7.59 -4.78 -5.14
C LYS A 142 -7.58 -3.70 -6.21
N PHE A 143 -8.70 -3.52 -6.89
CA PHE A 143 -8.90 -2.35 -7.74
C PHE A 143 -8.90 -1.10 -6.85
N SER A 144 -8.00 -0.15 -7.12
CA SER A 144 -7.81 1.03 -6.27
C SER A 144 -8.62 2.25 -6.74
N GLY A 145 -9.28 2.16 -7.90
CA GLY A 145 -10.10 3.20 -8.52
C GLY A 145 -9.60 3.61 -9.91
N LYS A 146 -8.30 3.49 -10.19
CA LYS A 146 -7.69 3.69 -11.52
C LYS A 146 -6.81 2.53 -11.94
N GLY A 147 -6.04 2.01 -10.98
CA GLY A 147 -5.16 0.87 -11.16
C GLY A 147 -5.52 -0.27 -10.20
N ALA A 148 -4.52 -1.08 -9.85
CA ALA A 148 -4.70 -2.21 -8.96
C ALA A 148 -3.55 -2.32 -7.97
N HIS A 149 -3.84 -2.87 -6.79
CA HIS A 149 -2.82 -3.31 -5.86
C HIS A 149 -2.83 -4.84 -5.81
N VAL A 150 -1.69 -5.48 -6.07
CA VAL A 150 -1.51 -6.89 -5.72
C VAL A 150 -0.95 -6.93 -4.30
N GLN A 151 -1.57 -7.69 -3.41
CA GLN A 151 -1.23 -7.67 -1.98
C GLN A 151 -1.07 -9.10 -1.44
N ILE A 152 -0.02 -9.30 -0.64
CA ILE A 152 0.11 -10.50 0.21
C ILE A 152 -0.47 -10.17 1.58
N HIS A 153 -1.31 -11.05 2.12
CA HIS A 153 -1.86 -10.89 3.46
C HIS A 153 -0.72 -10.78 4.50
N PRO A 154 -0.77 -9.81 5.44
CA PRO A 154 0.35 -9.52 6.35
C PRO A 154 0.75 -10.69 7.27
N TYR A 155 -0.18 -11.62 7.53
CA TYR A 155 0.07 -12.81 8.34
C TYR A 155 0.48 -14.05 7.53
N ALA A 156 0.70 -13.91 6.22
CA ALA A 156 1.32 -14.96 5.41
C ALA A 156 2.79 -15.18 5.81
N VAL A 157 3.45 -14.14 6.33
CA VAL A 157 4.77 -14.26 6.98
C VAL A 157 4.56 -14.66 8.44
N SER A 158 5.19 -15.76 8.84
CA SER A 158 5.00 -16.38 10.14
C SER A 158 5.43 -15.47 11.30
N PRO A 159 4.84 -15.64 12.51
CA PRO A 159 5.32 -14.99 13.71
C PRO A 159 6.81 -15.23 13.98
N GLU A 160 7.31 -16.44 13.70
CA GLU A 160 8.72 -16.80 13.89
C GLU A 160 9.64 -15.94 13.02
N VAL A 161 9.29 -15.71 11.75
CA VAL A 161 10.07 -14.84 10.85
C VAL A 161 9.92 -13.37 11.25
N ARG A 162 8.70 -12.90 11.53
CA ARG A 162 8.44 -11.50 11.95
C ARG A 162 9.06 -11.13 13.30
N SER A 163 9.37 -12.11 14.14
CA SER A 163 10.09 -11.89 15.41
C SER A 163 11.59 -11.68 15.22
N LYS A 164 12.15 -12.16 14.10
CA LYS A 164 13.60 -12.12 13.81
C LYS A 164 13.98 -11.01 12.85
N TYR A 165 13.06 -10.58 12.01
CA TYR A 165 13.26 -9.56 10.98
C TYR A 165 12.12 -8.55 11.02
N ASN A 166 12.44 -7.27 10.84
CA ASN A 166 11.42 -6.23 10.85
C ASN A 166 10.40 -6.47 9.70
N PRO A 167 9.09 -6.47 9.97
CA PRO A 167 8.10 -6.73 8.92
C PRO A 167 8.11 -5.73 7.76
N LEU A 168 8.46 -4.46 8.00
CA LEU A 168 8.59 -3.44 6.96
C LEU A 168 9.72 -3.82 5.98
N ASP A 169 10.85 -4.26 6.52
CA ASP A 169 12.01 -4.67 5.73
C ASP A 169 11.69 -5.88 4.86
N LEU A 170 11.03 -6.88 5.43
CA LEU A 170 10.60 -8.07 4.69
C LEU A 170 9.62 -7.71 3.56
N ALA A 171 8.64 -6.84 3.85
CA ALA A 171 7.67 -6.40 2.85
C ALA A 171 8.35 -5.62 1.72
N TYR A 172 9.21 -4.65 2.05
CA TYR A 172 9.95 -3.87 1.06
C TYR A 172 10.78 -4.78 0.15
N ALA A 173 11.57 -5.69 0.73
CA ALA A 173 12.42 -6.60 -0.02
C ALA A 173 11.60 -7.50 -0.94
N THR A 174 10.49 -8.06 -0.43
CA THR A 174 9.58 -8.93 -1.19
C THR A 174 9.02 -8.21 -2.41
N VAL A 175 8.53 -6.98 -2.22
CA VAL A 175 7.96 -6.17 -3.30
C VAL A 175 9.02 -5.85 -4.34
N GLU A 176 10.21 -5.40 -3.91
CA GLU A 176 11.31 -5.05 -4.81
C GLU A 176 11.85 -6.25 -5.59
N TYR A 177 11.94 -7.42 -4.95
CA TYR A 177 12.38 -8.66 -5.58
C TYR A 177 11.49 -9.05 -6.75
N VAL A 178 10.17 -9.04 -6.55
CA VAL A 178 9.20 -9.38 -7.60
C VAL A 178 9.16 -8.29 -8.68
N ARG A 179 9.13 -7.02 -8.28
CA ARG A 179 9.10 -5.87 -9.20
C ARG A 179 10.30 -5.86 -10.13
N SER A 180 11.51 -6.00 -9.59
CA SER A 180 12.76 -6.00 -10.37
C SER A 180 12.84 -7.17 -11.33
N LYS A 181 12.37 -8.36 -10.94
CA LYS A 181 12.32 -9.54 -11.81
C LYS A 181 11.34 -9.40 -12.98
N LEU A 182 10.21 -8.76 -12.75
CA LEU A 182 9.16 -8.60 -13.76
C LEU A 182 9.27 -7.31 -14.56
N GLN A 183 10.25 -6.46 -14.27
CA GLN A 183 10.44 -5.19 -14.97
C GLN A 183 10.47 -5.33 -16.51
N PRO A 184 11.16 -6.32 -17.12
CA PRO A 184 11.11 -6.52 -18.56
C PRO A 184 9.70 -6.85 -19.08
N ARG A 185 8.94 -7.68 -18.33
CA ARG A 185 7.56 -8.04 -18.68
C ARG A 185 6.63 -6.83 -18.62
N PHE A 186 6.76 -5.98 -17.62
CA PHE A 186 5.95 -4.76 -17.53
C PHE A 186 6.18 -3.82 -18.72
N VAL A 187 7.42 -3.73 -19.21
CA VAL A 187 7.73 -2.97 -20.43
C VAL A 187 7.08 -3.60 -21.67
N GLU A 188 7.16 -4.92 -21.83
CA GLU A 188 6.49 -5.64 -22.92
C GLU A 188 4.98 -5.40 -22.91
N ILE A 189 4.34 -5.47 -21.74
CA ILE A 189 2.91 -5.21 -21.56
C ILE A 189 2.56 -3.76 -21.93
N ALA A 190 3.35 -2.79 -21.44
CA ALA A 190 3.13 -1.38 -21.75
C ALA A 190 3.16 -1.12 -23.27
N VAL A 191 4.10 -1.73 -23.99
CA VAL A 191 4.19 -1.63 -25.46
C VAL A 191 3.02 -2.34 -26.14
N LYS A 192 2.73 -3.60 -25.77
CA LYS A 192 1.66 -4.43 -26.33
C LYS A 192 0.30 -3.72 -26.28
N PHE A 193 -0.01 -3.08 -25.16
CA PHE A 193 -1.28 -2.41 -24.92
C PHE A 193 -1.26 -0.90 -25.18
N LYS A 194 -0.13 -0.33 -25.64
CA LYS A 194 0.08 1.12 -25.76
C LYS A 194 -0.25 1.87 -24.45
N ALA A 195 0.07 1.25 -23.32
CA ALA A 195 -0.23 1.76 -21.98
C ALA A 195 0.96 2.56 -21.44
N GLU A 196 1.17 3.77 -21.98
CA GLU A 196 2.27 4.67 -21.59
C GLU A 196 2.27 5.04 -20.09
N GLY A 197 1.10 4.96 -19.44
CA GLY A 197 0.95 5.23 -18.01
C GLY A 197 1.15 4.03 -17.10
N LEU A 198 1.41 2.83 -17.64
CA LEU A 198 1.56 1.62 -16.84
C LEU A 198 2.86 1.67 -16.03
N ARG A 199 2.73 1.59 -14.71
CA ARG A 199 3.85 1.60 -13.77
C ARG A 199 3.56 0.61 -12.65
N VAL A 200 4.57 -0.17 -12.27
CA VAL A 200 4.48 -1.09 -11.13
C VAL A 200 5.56 -0.71 -10.13
N ASP A 201 5.13 -0.18 -8.99
CA ASP A 201 6.04 0.43 -8.02
C ASP A 201 6.04 -0.26 -6.67
N ASN A 202 7.18 -0.12 -6.01
CA ASN A 202 7.36 -0.45 -4.61
C ASN A 202 7.12 0.81 -3.77
N GLU A 203 5.91 0.92 -3.24
CA GLU A 203 5.47 2.06 -2.43
C GLU A 203 5.48 1.74 -0.94
N ILE A 204 6.18 0.67 -0.54
CA ILE A 204 6.34 0.31 0.88
C ILE A 204 7.13 1.41 1.59
N ASP A 205 6.48 2.04 2.55
CA ASP A 205 7.01 3.11 3.39
C ASP A 205 6.35 3.02 4.79
N PRO A 206 7.03 3.43 5.88
CA PRO A 206 6.50 3.37 7.24
C PRO A 206 5.10 3.97 7.43
N GLN A 207 4.73 4.96 6.62
CA GLN A 207 3.48 5.71 6.75
C GLN A 207 2.61 5.68 5.49
N ARG A 208 2.95 4.88 4.46
CA ARG A 208 2.16 4.76 3.22
C ARG A 208 0.73 4.35 3.53
N LEU A 209 -0.22 5.05 2.92
CA LEU A 209 -1.65 4.80 3.00
C LEU A 209 -2.14 4.12 1.74
N PHE A 210 -2.91 3.04 1.90
CA PHE A 210 -3.63 2.37 0.82
C PHE A 210 -5.12 2.48 1.07
N VAL A 211 -5.90 2.67 0.00
CA VAL A 211 -7.36 2.77 0.08
C VAL A 211 -7.93 1.48 0.67
N CYS A 212 -8.86 1.60 1.62
CA CYS A 212 -9.53 0.44 2.21
C CYS A 212 -10.48 -0.20 1.18
N PRO A 213 -10.67 -1.53 1.21
CA PRO A 213 -11.75 -2.17 0.46
C PRO A 213 -13.09 -1.49 0.74
N LEU A 214 -13.89 -1.34 -0.31
CA LEU A 214 -15.17 -0.64 -0.35
C LEU A 214 -15.14 0.84 0.03
N SER A 215 -13.96 1.45 0.13
CA SER A 215 -13.86 2.90 0.18
C SER A 215 -14.09 3.52 -1.20
N VAL A 216 -14.81 4.63 -1.26
CA VAL A 216 -14.91 5.47 -2.45
C VAL A 216 -13.55 6.10 -2.74
N HIS A 217 -13.16 6.19 -4.00
CA HIS A 217 -11.93 6.83 -4.45
C HIS A 217 -11.98 8.36 -4.20
N ARG A 218 -10.84 8.99 -3.88
CA ARG A 218 -10.73 10.41 -3.45
C ARG A 218 -11.21 11.47 -4.45
N GLU A 219 -11.44 11.10 -5.70
CA GLU A 219 -11.76 12.02 -6.81
C GLU A 219 -12.82 11.42 -7.73
N LEU A 220 -12.60 10.20 -8.20
CA LEU A 220 -13.54 9.44 -9.03
C LEU A 220 -14.77 8.94 -8.26
N GLU A 221 -15.84 8.66 -9.00
CA GLU A 221 -17.05 7.94 -8.55
C GLU A 221 -16.86 6.43 -8.63
N MET A 222 -15.71 5.95 -8.16
CA MET A 222 -15.34 4.54 -8.13
C MET A 222 -15.18 4.08 -6.68
N VAL A 223 -15.47 2.82 -6.43
CA VAL A 223 -15.32 2.14 -5.14
C VAL A 223 -14.17 1.14 -5.27
N ALA A 224 -13.24 1.16 -4.33
CA ALA A 224 -12.17 0.16 -4.30
C ALA A 224 -12.75 -1.22 -3.99
N VAL A 225 -12.45 -2.24 -4.80
CA VAL A 225 -12.97 -3.60 -4.60
C VAL A 225 -11.85 -4.63 -4.65
N CYS A 226 -11.89 -5.61 -3.75
CA CYS A 226 -11.04 -6.78 -3.82
C CYS A 226 -11.56 -7.74 -4.90
N LEU A 227 -10.65 -8.33 -5.66
CA LEU A 227 -10.89 -9.23 -6.78
C LEU A 227 -10.26 -10.58 -6.49
N GLU A 228 -10.93 -11.64 -6.92
CA GLU A 228 -10.42 -13.00 -6.86
C GLU A 228 -9.27 -13.15 -7.88
N PRO A 229 -8.07 -13.60 -7.48
CA PRO A 229 -6.91 -13.70 -8.36
C PRO A 229 -7.13 -14.49 -9.66
N GLU A 230 -7.96 -15.53 -9.61
CA GLU A 230 -8.23 -16.42 -10.75
C GLU A 230 -9.32 -15.86 -11.70
N ARG A 231 -9.99 -14.76 -11.34
CA ARG A 231 -11.14 -14.20 -12.08
C ARG A 231 -10.97 -12.74 -12.47
N LEU A 232 -9.74 -12.27 -12.66
CA LEU A 232 -9.47 -10.87 -13.00
C LEU A 232 -10.03 -10.45 -14.36
N ASP A 233 -10.06 -11.36 -15.34
CA ASP A 233 -10.57 -11.06 -16.69
C ASP A 233 -12.07 -10.79 -16.73
N ASP A 234 -12.81 -11.31 -15.74
CA ASP A 234 -14.24 -11.14 -15.67
C ASP A 234 -14.66 -9.76 -15.14
N PHE A 235 -13.72 -8.96 -14.62
CA PHE A 235 -14.02 -7.70 -13.92
C PHE A 235 -13.94 -6.49 -14.84
N ASN A 236 -15.02 -5.69 -14.87
CA ASN A 236 -15.11 -4.43 -15.59
C ASN A 236 -15.23 -3.25 -14.61
N PRO A 237 -14.21 -2.39 -14.46
CA PRO A 237 -14.26 -1.26 -13.52
C PRO A 237 -15.46 -0.33 -13.65
N LEU A 238 -15.97 -0.11 -14.87
CA LEU A 238 -17.08 0.83 -15.12
C LEU A 238 -18.44 0.27 -14.70
N GLU A 239 -18.58 -1.04 -14.65
CA GLU A 239 -19.81 -1.76 -14.32
C GLU A 239 -19.77 -2.30 -12.89
N ASP A 240 -18.62 -2.83 -12.47
CA ASP A 240 -18.47 -3.61 -11.24
C ASP A 240 -17.92 -2.81 -10.04
N ALA A 241 -17.55 -1.54 -10.24
CA ALA A 241 -16.96 -0.72 -9.18
C ALA A 241 -17.47 0.73 -9.15
N ARG A 242 -18.51 1.06 -9.91
CA ARG A 242 -19.07 2.42 -9.94
C ARG A 242 -19.88 2.72 -8.69
N LEU A 243 -19.67 3.89 -8.09
CA LEU A 243 -20.46 4.35 -6.95
C LEU A 243 -21.96 4.42 -7.31
N GLY A 244 -22.79 3.81 -6.46
CA GLY A 244 -24.24 3.72 -6.69
C GLY A 244 -24.66 2.59 -7.63
N GLY A 245 -23.71 1.90 -8.28
CA GLY A 245 -23.94 0.71 -9.10
C GLY A 245 -23.75 -0.60 -8.32
N PRO A 246 -23.85 -1.75 -9.01
CA PRO A 246 -23.45 -3.03 -8.45
C PRO A 246 -21.93 -3.03 -8.16
N LEU A 247 -21.54 -3.76 -7.11
CA LEU A 247 -20.15 -3.86 -6.67
C LEU A 247 -19.73 -5.32 -6.67
N ARG A 248 -18.78 -5.68 -7.52
CA ARG A 248 -18.17 -7.00 -7.51
C ARG A 248 -17.01 -7.03 -6.52
N HIS A 249 -17.32 -7.41 -5.30
CA HIS A 249 -16.36 -7.49 -4.20
C HIS A 249 -16.12 -8.95 -3.79
N TRP A 250 -14.85 -9.36 -3.76
CA TRP A 250 -14.44 -10.67 -3.29
C TRP A 250 -13.99 -10.59 -1.83
N GLU A 251 -14.75 -11.18 -0.91
CA GLU A 251 -14.48 -11.18 0.54
C GLU A 251 -13.31 -12.09 0.95
N GLY A 252 -12.81 -12.92 0.03
CA GLY A 252 -11.73 -13.87 0.26
C GLY A 252 -10.36 -13.24 0.52
N TRP A 253 -10.21 -11.92 0.41
CA TRP A 253 -8.96 -11.21 0.72
C TRP A 253 -8.43 -11.42 2.15
N ARG A 254 -9.28 -11.90 3.06
CA ARG A 254 -8.94 -12.27 4.44
C ARG A 254 -8.20 -13.60 4.56
N ARG A 255 -8.35 -14.47 3.55
CA ARG A 255 -7.76 -15.81 3.55
C ARG A 255 -6.25 -15.68 3.53
N HIS A 256 -5.60 -16.48 4.36
CA HIS A 256 -4.16 -16.58 4.38
C HIS A 256 -3.74 -17.88 5.05
N ARG A 257 -2.52 -18.30 4.71
CA ARG A 257 -1.83 -19.42 5.32
C ARG A 257 -0.55 -18.93 5.98
N VAL A 258 -0.47 -19.11 7.30
CA VAL A 258 0.71 -18.70 8.07
C VAL A 258 1.95 -19.45 7.58
N GLY A 259 3.02 -18.70 7.31
CA GLY A 259 4.31 -19.23 6.85
C GLY A 259 4.40 -19.44 5.34
N GLU A 260 3.31 -19.23 4.58
CA GLU A 260 3.32 -19.39 3.12
C GLU A 260 4.34 -18.45 2.45
N ALA A 261 4.46 -17.21 2.93
CA ALA A 261 5.35 -16.20 2.35
C ALA A 261 6.78 -16.22 2.93
N ASP A 262 7.09 -17.09 3.90
CA ASP A 262 8.37 -17.07 4.62
C ASP A 262 9.57 -17.25 3.69
N ARG A 263 9.50 -18.26 2.80
CA ARG A 263 10.60 -18.57 1.89
C ARG A 263 10.89 -17.40 0.96
N LEU A 264 9.84 -16.84 0.35
CA LEU A 264 9.97 -15.70 -0.56
C LEU A 264 10.51 -14.47 0.19
N ALA A 265 9.95 -14.14 1.36
CA ALA A 265 10.37 -12.97 2.13
C ALA A 265 11.83 -13.07 2.58
N LEU A 266 12.26 -14.24 3.06
CA LEU A 266 13.65 -14.47 3.46
C LEU A 266 14.63 -14.51 2.28
N GLU A 267 14.24 -15.09 1.14
CA GLU A 267 15.04 -15.06 -0.09
C GLU A 267 15.25 -13.60 -0.56
N ALA A 268 14.16 -12.83 -0.64
CA ALA A 268 14.19 -11.44 -1.06
C ALA A 268 15.03 -10.58 -0.12
N TYR A 269 14.82 -10.69 1.20
CA TYR A 269 15.56 -9.92 2.20
C TYR A 269 17.06 -10.25 2.19
N ARG A 270 17.45 -11.52 2.01
CA ARG A 270 18.87 -11.90 1.89
C ARG A 270 19.55 -11.29 0.67
N LEU A 271 18.81 -11.17 -0.45
CA LEU A 271 19.36 -10.66 -1.70
C LEU A 271 19.44 -9.13 -1.72
N LEU A 272 18.40 -8.44 -1.22
CA LEU A 272 18.22 -7.00 -1.40
C LEU A 272 18.44 -6.18 -0.11
N GLY A 273 18.39 -6.82 1.06
CA GLY A 273 18.32 -6.13 2.34
C GLY A 273 16.92 -5.60 2.65
N GLY A 274 16.81 -4.81 3.72
CA GLY A 274 15.55 -4.19 4.16
C GLY A 274 15.22 -2.85 3.51
N TYR A 275 14.24 -2.16 4.07
CA TYR A 275 13.82 -0.84 3.64
C TYR A 275 14.98 0.16 3.74
N PRO A 276 15.27 1.00 2.73
CA PRO A 276 16.45 1.85 2.73
C PRO A 276 16.52 2.85 3.91
N GLY A 277 15.38 3.17 4.52
CA GLY A 277 15.29 4.10 5.66
C GLY A 277 15.41 3.46 7.06
N THR A 278 15.40 2.13 7.20
CA THR A 278 15.60 1.44 8.50
C THR A 278 17.07 1.40 8.90
N TYR A 279 17.97 1.33 7.92
CA TYR A 279 19.40 1.51 8.14
C TYR A 279 19.67 3.01 8.15
N GLY A 280 19.69 3.60 9.34
CA GLY A 280 19.81 5.04 9.56
C GLY A 280 20.78 5.72 8.60
N ARG A 281 20.40 6.95 8.16
CA ARG A 281 21.16 7.88 7.30
C ARG A 281 22.58 7.39 7.04
N PRO A 282 23.00 7.12 5.78
CA PRO A 282 24.29 6.50 5.48
C PRO A 282 25.33 7.13 6.38
N ARG A 283 25.94 6.32 7.28
CA ARG A 283 26.93 6.77 8.26
C ARG A 283 27.81 7.77 7.53
N ARG A 284 27.71 9.05 7.88
CA ARG A 284 28.49 10.13 7.26
C ARG A 284 29.93 9.62 7.29
N ARG A 285 30.48 9.25 6.13
CA ARG A 285 31.79 8.59 6.10
C ARG A 285 32.72 9.50 6.91
N LYS A 286 33.32 8.99 7.99
CA LYS A 286 34.29 9.77 8.79
C LYS A 286 35.42 10.30 7.92
N HIS A 287 35.67 9.62 6.80
CA HIS A 287 36.67 9.96 5.82
C HIS A 287 36.04 10.17 4.44
N PRO A 288 36.54 11.13 3.63
CA PRO A 288 36.15 11.26 2.23
C PRO A 288 36.37 9.96 1.46
N PRO A 289 35.65 9.70 0.35
CA PRO A 289 35.94 8.58 -0.55
C PRO A 289 37.44 8.50 -0.89
N LEU A 290 38.01 7.30 -0.99
CA LEU A 290 39.44 7.09 -1.26
C LEU A 290 39.89 7.85 -2.52
N GLU A 291 39.06 7.86 -3.56
CA GLU A 291 39.30 8.65 -4.78
C GLU A 291 39.47 10.14 -4.49
N SER A 292 38.62 10.72 -3.64
CA SER A 292 38.76 12.13 -3.23
C SER A 292 40.03 12.40 -2.42
N GLN A 293 40.56 11.39 -1.72
CA GLN A 293 41.83 11.47 -1.01
C GLN A 293 43.01 11.36 -1.99
N ILE A 294 42.93 10.44 -2.96
CA ILE A 294 43.91 10.27 -4.05
C ILE A 294 44.01 11.57 -4.88
N TRP A 295 42.88 12.12 -5.33
CA TRP A 295 42.84 13.39 -6.07
C TRP A 295 43.40 14.56 -5.26
N ARG A 296 43.15 14.58 -3.95
CA ARG A 296 43.70 15.62 -3.05
C ARG A 296 45.22 15.46 -2.88
N PHE A 297 45.73 14.23 -2.86
CA PHE A 297 47.16 13.95 -2.78
C PHE A 297 47.88 14.31 -4.08
N LEU A 298 47.32 13.91 -5.23
CA LEU A 298 47.87 14.24 -6.56
C LEU A 298 47.93 15.75 -6.81
N ARG A 299 46.86 16.50 -6.48
CA ARG A 299 46.88 17.98 -6.56
C ARG A 299 47.90 18.65 -5.63
N LYS A 300 48.26 17.99 -4.52
CA LYS A 300 49.29 18.48 -3.61
C LYS A 300 50.70 18.25 -4.14
N LEU A 301 50.89 17.23 -4.97
CA LEU A 301 52.14 16.95 -5.67
C LEU A 301 52.32 17.90 -6.87
N GLU A 302 51.24 18.19 -7.61
CA GLU A 302 51.27 19.10 -8.75
C GLU A 302 51.42 20.59 -8.37
N GLY A 303 51.04 20.97 -7.14
CA GLY A 303 51.23 22.33 -6.61
C GLY A 303 52.51 22.53 -5.80
N GLY A 304 53.42 21.55 -5.82
CA GLY A 304 54.65 21.50 -5.02
C GLY A 304 55.93 21.65 -5.83
N GLU A 305 55.89 22.31 -6.99
CA GLU A 305 57.09 22.82 -7.67
C GLU A 305 57.20 24.32 -7.41
N GLY A 306 57.97 24.66 -6.37
CA GLY A 306 58.72 25.91 -6.30
C GLY A 306 60.14 25.63 -6.73
#